data_AF-A0A1G0YEN5-F1
#
_entry.id   AF-A0A1G0YEN5-F1
#
_cell.length_a   1.000
_cell.length_b   1.000
_cell.length_c   1.000
_cell.angle_alpha   90.00
_cell.angle_beta   90.00
_cell.angle_gamma   90.00
#
_symmetry.space_group_name_H-M   'P 1'
#
loop_
_entity.id
_entity.type
_entity.pdbx_description
1 polymer ?
#
loop_
_entity_poly.entity_id
_entity_poly.type
_entity_poly.pdbx_seq_one_letter_code
_entity_poly.pdbx_strand_id
1 'polypeptide(L)'
;MKSAHVRICRNYVFLVGVFVLTRSALGWEQRDEVSHPQRMHNTAFFYRHNAAYRYASAFHYYHAKQHDVLQLTPLSEHEKIDAWFDENVRSFTVNQKARTEPTMELYGPYTAMLAWRVYRAIDWTHIHHEQTYDILSDRGITWDRKGERTAQAVDYYLRMNEVARSVAPLDITMRRAAVMMKPYFGYYRNYYPRSARFAFVAHWWHPVIYEAMMIAGNGDEQQRLVKEVDRTLLEQVLSDPPRRMLLSRELMPRYARLSPESANIFDNLHMLHGIVYDILAYEGWTEDQKRAELYRVVNAMSYQQGDERYARLFSLPHPEQDPRSYDEWMKGYEGEMNRIMEEMMHEMMPMMMPKGMDKDMEDRLWAQFRMKLSPGLEEGEIPGSLHDALMQLMPDMEMAPGSAEPGRTSAPMVDMMLKGWQKKYQNLPPVEPYPMQQEPEPSRQVRAGGES
;
A
#
# COMPACT_ATOMS: atom_id res chain seq x y z
N MET A 1 -26.36 59.98 67.23
CA MET A 1 -27.65 59.67 66.58
C MET A 1 -27.42 59.51 65.09
N LYS A 2 -28.08 58.48 64.54
CA LYS A 2 -28.21 57.97 63.17
C LYS A 2 -27.84 58.84 61.95
N SER A 3 -27.53 58.09 60.87
CA SER A 3 -27.69 58.37 59.42
C SER A 3 -26.41 58.79 58.70
N ALA A 4 -25.69 57.89 58.01
CA ALA A 4 -25.96 57.24 56.71
C ALA A 4 -25.85 58.21 55.52
N HIS A 5 -24.90 57.97 54.60
CA HIS A 5 -24.97 58.18 53.14
C HIS A 5 -23.78 57.47 52.46
N VAL A 6 -24.04 56.30 51.85
CA VAL A 6 -23.99 56.00 50.40
C VAL A 6 -22.60 56.10 49.76
N ARG A 7 -21.94 54.95 49.61
CA ARG A 7 -20.79 54.74 48.70
C ARG A 7 -21.33 54.35 47.31
N ILE A 8 -21.07 55.20 46.31
CA ILE A 8 -21.21 54.85 44.89
C ILE A 8 -19.88 54.23 44.46
N CYS A 9 -19.82 52.90 44.39
CA CYS A 9 -18.74 52.20 43.69
C CYS A 9 -19.16 52.00 42.23
N ARG A 10 -18.40 52.64 41.35
CA ARG A 10 -18.56 52.66 39.90
C ARG A 10 -18.06 51.32 39.34
N ASN A 11 -18.98 50.45 38.94
CA ASN A 11 -18.65 49.21 38.23
C ASN A 11 -18.19 49.54 36.81
N TYR A 12 -16.89 49.46 36.53
CA TYR A 12 -16.38 49.29 35.17
C TYR A 12 -16.32 47.79 34.87
N VAL A 13 -17.37 47.28 34.23
CA VAL A 13 -17.35 45.97 33.59
C VAL A 13 -16.55 46.13 32.30
N PHE A 14 -15.29 45.72 32.31
CA PHE A 14 -14.56 45.43 31.08
C PHE A 14 -15.17 44.16 30.47
N LEU A 15 -16.05 44.34 29.49
CA LEU A 15 -16.43 43.30 28.55
C LEU A 15 -15.21 42.99 27.70
N VAL A 16 -14.37 42.06 28.16
CA VAL A 16 -13.43 41.37 27.29
C VAL A 16 -14.28 40.46 26.42
N GLY A 17 -14.65 40.94 25.25
CA GLY A 17 -15.20 40.09 24.20
C GLY A 17 -14.14 39.07 23.83
N VAL A 18 -14.24 37.87 24.43
CA VAL A 18 -13.56 36.69 23.91
C VAL A 18 -14.22 36.40 22.58
N PHE A 19 -13.67 36.99 21.51
CA PHE A 19 -13.86 36.47 20.17
C PHE A 19 -13.25 35.06 20.19
N VAL A 20 -14.09 34.07 20.47
CA VAL A 20 -13.84 32.71 20.01
C VAL A 20 -13.88 32.82 18.50
N LEU A 21 -12.72 33.09 17.90
CA LEU A 21 -12.46 32.83 16.50
C LEU A 21 -12.69 31.33 16.34
N THR A 22 -13.93 30.97 15.99
CA THR A 22 -14.21 29.69 15.36
C THR A 22 -13.30 29.64 14.14
N ARG A 23 -12.22 28.87 14.24
CA ARG A 23 -11.33 28.56 13.12
C ARG A 23 -12.19 27.98 12.02
N SER A 24 -12.59 28.81 11.07
CA SER A 24 -13.18 28.37 9.82
C SER A 24 -12.07 27.64 9.05
N ALA A 25 -11.99 26.32 9.29
CA ALA A 25 -11.68 25.20 8.40
C ALA A 25 -10.79 25.37 7.14
N LEU A 26 -9.87 26.33 7.09
CA LEU A 26 -8.65 26.19 6.30
C LEU A 26 -7.58 25.70 7.27
N GLY A 27 -7.61 24.39 7.55
CA GLY A 27 -6.64 23.76 8.43
C GLY A 27 -5.25 23.93 7.85
N TRP A 28 -4.40 24.71 8.52
CA TRP A 28 -2.98 24.73 8.21
C TRP A 28 -2.43 23.36 8.58
N GLU A 29 -2.05 22.59 7.57
CA GLU A 29 -1.43 21.29 7.78
C GLU A 29 0.02 21.51 8.20
N GLN A 30 0.41 20.90 9.31
CA GLN A 30 1.79 20.92 9.76
C GLN A 30 2.64 20.13 8.75
N ARG A 31 3.68 20.77 8.19
CA ARG A 31 4.58 20.17 7.19
C ARG A 31 6.05 20.09 7.65
N ASP A 32 6.35 20.64 8.82
CA ASP A 32 7.63 20.52 9.49
C ASP A 32 7.66 19.24 10.32
N GLU A 33 8.30 18.19 9.80
CA GLU A 33 8.30 16.89 10.46
C GLU A 33 9.66 16.17 10.45
N VAL A 34 9.71 15.18 11.35
CA VAL A 34 10.85 14.36 11.79
C VAL A 34 11.67 13.82 10.63
N SER A 35 12.98 14.11 10.66
CA SER A 35 13.98 13.60 9.74
C SER A 35 14.40 12.16 10.07
N HIS A 36 15.14 11.51 9.15
CA HIS A 36 15.66 10.16 9.37
C HIS A 36 16.35 10.04 10.73
N PRO A 37 16.19 8.92 11.45
CA PRO A 37 17.08 8.64 12.56
C PRO A 37 18.50 8.60 11.98
N GLN A 38 19.34 9.57 12.35
CA GLN A 38 20.73 9.62 11.91
C GLN A 38 21.48 8.47 12.58
N ARG A 39 21.55 7.31 11.94
CA ARG A 39 22.35 6.15 12.36
C ARG A 39 23.34 5.77 11.26
N MET A 40 24.43 5.10 11.65
CA MET A 40 25.57 4.83 10.76
C MET A 40 25.27 3.90 9.58
N HIS A 41 24.18 3.11 9.62
CA HIS A 41 23.82 2.20 8.52
C HIS A 41 23.04 2.89 7.39
N ASN A 42 22.53 4.10 7.61
CA ASN A 42 21.82 4.84 6.57
C ASN A 42 22.72 4.92 5.34
N THR A 43 22.18 4.58 4.15
CA THR A 43 22.84 4.52 2.83
C THR A 43 23.66 3.27 2.50
N ALA A 44 23.67 2.23 3.34
CA ALA A 44 24.36 0.98 3.01
C ALA A 44 23.86 0.34 1.71
N PHE A 45 22.56 0.37 1.43
CA PHE A 45 21.98 -0.12 0.18
C PHE A 45 22.43 0.73 -1.02
N PHE A 46 22.43 2.06 -0.87
CA PHE A 46 22.92 3.00 -1.88
C PHE A 46 24.38 2.72 -2.28
N TYR A 47 25.26 2.51 -1.30
CA TYR A 47 26.69 2.29 -1.56
C TYR A 47 27.00 0.88 -2.06
N ARG A 48 26.35 -0.14 -1.50
CA ARG A 48 26.64 -1.54 -1.82
C ARG A 48 25.96 -2.01 -3.11
N HIS A 49 24.72 -1.57 -3.33
CA HIS A 49 23.82 -2.05 -4.37
C HIS A 49 23.25 -0.89 -5.19
N ASN A 50 24.11 0.06 -5.60
CA ASN A 50 23.67 1.31 -6.24
C ASN A 50 22.77 1.12 -7.47
N ALA A 51 23.00 0.09 -8.28
CA ALA A 51 22.14 -0.20 -9.43
C ALA A 51 20.70 -0.52 -8.99
N ALA A 52 20.54 -1.42 -8.02
CA ALA A 52 19.27 -1.78 -7.41
C ALA A 52 18.61 -0.57 -6.73
N TYR A 53 19.38 0.23 -5.97
CA TYR A 53 18.89 1.48 -5.39
C TYR A 53 18.25 2.40 -6.45
N ARG A 54 18.84 2.50 -7.64
CA ARG A 54 18.32 3.36 -8.72
C ARG A 54 17.06 2.80 -9.37
N TYR A 55 16.85 1.48 -9.35
CA TYR A 55 15.55 0.90 -9.70
C TYR A 55 14.48 1.21 -8.65
N ALA A 56 14.80 1.04 -7.35
CA ALA A 56 13.90 1.43 -6.25
C ALA A 56 13.44 2.90 -6.40
N SER A 57 14.38 3.82 -6.56
CA SER A 57 14.07 5.24 -6.73
C SER A 57 13.28 5.54 -8.01
N ALA A 58 13.43 4.73 -9.07
CA ALA A 58 12.62 4.86 -10.28
C ALA A 58 11.16 4.39 -10.08
N PHE A 59 10.94 3.35 -9.26
CA PHE A 59 9.60 2.93 -8.87
C PHE A 59 8.92 3.98 -7.99
N HIS A 60 9.64 4.59 -7.05
CA HIS A 60 9.11 5.68 -6.24
C HIS A 60 8.81 6.94 -7.08
N TYR A 61 9.66 7.27 -8.08
CA TYR A 61 9.33 8.28 -9.09
C TYR A 61 8.00 8.00 -9.79
N TYR A 62 7.81 6.76 -10.28
CA TYR A 62 6.55 6.35 -10.88
C TYR A 62 5.39 6.57 -9.91
N HIS A 63 5.52 6.09 -8.67
CA HIS A 63 4.44 6.15 -7.70
C HIS A 63 3.99 7.59 -7.41
N ALA A 64 4.93 8.51 -7.21
CA ALA A 64 4.64 9.90 -6.93
C ALA A 64 4.10 10.63 -8.15
N LYS A 65 4.74 10.44 -9.30
CA LYS A 65 4.38 11.16 -10.52
C LYS A 65 3.00 10.73 -11.02
N GLN A 66 2.64 9.46 -10.84
CA GLN A 66 1.33 8.93 -11.23
C GLN A 66 0.20 9.63 -10.49
N HIS A 67 0.38 10.02 -9.23
CA HIS A 67 -0.66 10.77 -8.50
C HIS A 67 -1.02 12.08 -9.23
N ASP A 68 -0.02 12.88 -9.62
CA ASP A 68 -0.24 14.12 -10.35
C ASP A 68 -0.77 13.88 -11.76
N VAL A 69 -0.29 12.84 -12.46
CA VAL A 69 -0.81 12.47 -13.78
C VAL A 69 -2.32 12.21 -13.70
N LEU A 70 -2.77 11.42 -12.73
CA LEU A 70 -4.19 11.10 -12.56
C LEU A 70 -5.02 12.30 -12.10
N GLN A 71 -4.49 13.16 -11.22
CA GLN A 71 -5.23 14.32 -10.73
C GLN A 71 -5.33 15.44 -11.77
N LEU A 72 -4.34 15.59 -12.66
CA LEU A 72 -4.23 16.72 -13.58
C LEU A 72 -4.69 16.40 -15.01
N THR A 73 -5.00 15.15 -15.33
CA THR A 73 -5.45 14.75 -16.67
C THR A 73 -6.88 14.22 -16.62
N PRO A 74 -7.73 14.57 -17.61
CA PRO A 74 -9.09 14.07 -17.64
C PRO A 74 -9.13 12.59 -18.02
N LEU A 75 -10.09 11.86 -17.48
CA LEU A 75 -10.30 10.44 -17.76
C LEU A 75 -10.57 10.20 -19.26
N SER A 76 -11.13 11.17 -19.99
CA SER A 76 -11.32 11.06 -21.44
C SER A 76 -10.01 10.92 -22.24
N GLU A 77 -8.86 11.24 -21.65
CA GLU A 77 -7.54 11.07 -22.28
C GLU A 77 -6.78 9.83 -21.75
N HIS A 78 -7.42 8.96 -20.95
CA HIS A 78 -6.72 7.88 -20.23
C HIS A 78 -5.86 6.99 -21.13
N GLU A 79 -6.33 6.56 -22.30
CA GLU A 79 -5.57 5.65 -23.17
C GLU A 79 -4.23 6.26 -23.61
N LYS A 80 -4.28 7.54 -24.00
CA LYS A 80 -3.11 8.30 -24.44
C LYS A 80 -2.16 8.58 -23.28
N ILE A 81 -2.71 8.98 -22.13
CA ILE A 81 -1.92 9.30 -20.94
C ILE A 81 -1.27 8.04 -20.35
N ASP A 82 -2.00 6.93 -20.27
CA ASP A 82 -1.49 5.63 -19.81
C ASP A 82 -0.35 5.14 -20.72
N ALA A 83 -0.53 5.22 -22.05
CA ALA A 83 0.50 4.88 -23.02
C ALA A 83 1.76 5.72 -22.86
N TRP A 84 1.60 7.04 -22.82
CA TRP A 84 2.71 7.97 -22.69
C TRP A 84 3.44 7.77 -21.36
N PHE A 85 2.70 7.64 -20.26
CA PHE A 85 3.32 7.55 -18.95
C PHE A 85 4.06 6.23 -18.75
N ASP A 86 3.47 5.09 -19.14
CA ASP A 86 4.13 3.77 -19.11
C ASP A 86 5.47 3.79 -19.89
N GLU A 87 5.47 4.33 -21.12
CA GLU A 87 6.70 4.45 -21.90
C GLU A 87 7.77 5.30 -21.17
N ASN A 88 7.36 6.44 -20.61
CA ASN A 88 8.27 7.33 -19.88
C ASN A 88 8.86 6.67 -18.64
N VAL A 89 8.05 5.99 -17.83
CA VAL A 89 8.54 5.35 -16.59
C VAL A 89 9.36 4.11 -16.87
N ARG A 90 9.04 3.33 -17.90
CA ARG A 90 9.88 2.24 -18.39
C ARG A 90 11.23 2.75 -18.85
N SER A 91 11.24 3.79 -19.69
CA SER A 91 12.48 4.44 -20.13
C SER A 91 13.27 5.01 -18.95
N PHE A 92 12.59 5.60 -17.98
CA PHE A 92 13.23 6.14 -16.77
C PHE A 92 13.89 5.03 -15.93
N THR A 93 13.22 3.88 -15.80
CA THR A 93 13.68 2.72 -15.03
C THR A 93 14.82 1.98 -15.72
N VAL A 94 14.65 1.59 -16.99
CA VAL A 94 15.65 0.83 -17.76
C VAL A 94 16.96 1.62 -17.88
N ASN A 95 16.87 2.93 -18.10
CA ASN A 95 18.05 3.80 -18.19
C ASN A 95 18.58 4.25 -16.81
N GLN A 96 17.99 3.75 -15.71
CA GLN A 96 18.29 4.11 -14.33
C GLN A 96 18.38 5.64 -14.13
N LYS A 97 17.45 6.42 -14.67
CA LYS A 97 17.59 7.88 -14.67
C LYS A 97 17.63 8.48 -13.25
N ALA A 98 16.95 7.84 -12.29
CA ALA A 98 17.11 8.18 -10.88
C ALA A 98 18.56 7.98 -10.42
N ARG A 99 19.13 8.99 -9.76
CA ARG A 99 20.46 8.93 -9.14
C ARG A 99 20.38 8.94 -7.61
N THR A 100 19.31 9.52 -7.09
CA THR A 100 18.98 9.66 -5.69
C THR A 100 17.48 9.46 -5.55
N GLU A 101 17.04 9.32 -4.31
CA GLU A 101 15.64 9.35 -3.94
C GLU A 101 15.31 10.65 -3.19
N PRO A 102 14.67 11.64 -3.84
CA PRO A 102 14.07 12.76 -3.13
C PRO A 102 12.73 12.33 -2.51
N THR A 103 12.19 13.17 -1.64
CA THR A 103 10.81 13.03 -1.15
C THR A 103 9.82 12.98 -2.32
N MET A 104 8.77 12.19 -2.17
CA MET A 104 7.74 11.98 -3.20
C MET A 104 7.09 13.29 -3.63
N GLU A 105 6.97 14.27 -2.72
CA GLU A 105 6.47 15.62 -3.00
C GLU A 105 7.19 16.29 -4.20
N LEU A 106 8.48 16.00 -4.40
CA LEU A 106 9.24 16.59 -5.50
C LEU A 106 8.76 16.09 -6.88
N TYR A 107 8.23 14.87 -6.94
CA TYR A 107 7.74 14.24 -8.16
C TYR A 107 6.24 14.43 -8.40
N GLY A 108 5.44 14.57 -7.34
CA GLY A 108 4.01 14.86 -7.41
C GLY A 108 3.58 16.03 -6.51
N PRO A 109 4.03 17.26 -6.81
CA PRO A 109 3.79 18.42 -5.95
C PRO A 109 2.32 18.83 -5.89
N TYR A 110 1.54 18.64 -6.96
CA TYR A 110 0.13 19.06 -6.95
C TYR A 110 -0.68 18.23 -5.96
N THR A 111 -0.54 16.91 -6.02
CA THR A 111 -1.24 16.00 -5.11
C THR A 111 -0.74 16.15 -3.68
N ALA A 112 0.55 16.45 -3.46
CA ALA A 112 1.07 16.79 -2.13
C ALA A 112 0.43 18.06 -1.54
N MET A 113 0.12 19.06 -2.38
CA MET A 113 -0.66 20.23 -1.97
C MET A 113 -2.13 19.88 -1.70
N LEU A 114 -2.71 19.01 -2.53
CA LEU A 114 -4.09 18.55 -2.37
C LEU A 114 -4.27 17.72 -1.09
N ALA A 115 -3.42 16.74 -0.81
CA ALA A 115 -3.63 15.75 0.24
C ALA A 115 -2.32 15.41 0.97
N TRP A 116 -1.76 16.38 1.69
CA TRP A 116 -0.46 16.25 2.38
C TRP A 116 -0.32 14.99 3.23
N ARG A 117 -1.35 14.61 4.00
CA ARG A 117 -1.27 13.42 4.89
C ARG A 117 -1.05 12.11 4.13
N VAL A 118 -1.44 12.05 2.85
CA VAL A 118 -1.16 10.91 1.98
C VAL A 118 0.33 10.83 1.68
N TYR A 119 0.92 11.95 1.24
CA TYR A 119 2.35 12.02 0.95
C TYR A 119 3.16 11.76 2.21
N ARG A 120 2.71 12.29 3.36
CA ARG A 120 3.38 12.02 4.63
C ARG A 120 3.37 10.53 4.99
N ALA A 121 2.24 9.84 4.78
CA ALA A 121 2.14 8.40 5.03
C ALA A 121 3.05 7.60 4.10
N ILE A 122 3.09 7.98 2.83
CA ILE A 122 3.90 7.33 1.79
C ILE A 122 5.39 7.54 2.05
N ASP A 123 5.85 8.79 2.12
CA ASP A 123 7.26 9.13 2.36
C ASP A 123 7.76 8.49 3.66
N TRP A 124 6.97 8.55 4.74
CA TRP A 124 7.36 7.92 6.00
C TRP A 124 7.58 6.42 5.87
N THR A 125 6.80 5.75 5.01
CA THR A 125 6.90 4.31 4.81
C THR A 125 7.99 3.92 3.81
N HIS A 126 8.24 4.72 2.77
CA HIS A 126 9.43 4.57 1.91
C HIS A 126 10.72 4.68 2.73
N ILE A 127 10.80 5.65 3.64
CA ILE A 127 11.94 5.79 4.56
C ILE A 127 12.14 4.53 5.40
N HIS A 128 11.05 3.92 5.90
CA HIS A 128 11.14 2.65 6.63
C HIS A 128 11.67 1.52 5.74
N HIS A 129 11.21 1.43 4.49
CA HIS A 129 11.72 0.46 3.52
C HIS A 129 13.20 0.67 3.19
N GLU A 130 13.64 1.90 2.96
CA GLU A 130 15.04 2.22 2.75
C GLU A 130 15.90 1.81 3.95
N GLN A 131 15.45 2.09 5.18
CA GLN A 131 16.15 1.68 6.39
C GLN A 131 16.29 0.15 6.50
N THR A 132 15.25 -0.60 6.13
CA THR A 132 15.33 -2.06 6.18
C THR A 132 16.21 -2.64 5.08
N TYR A 133 16.27 -2.03 3.89
CA TYR A 133 17.29 -2.36 2.89
C TYR A 133 18.70 -2.07 3.40
N ASP A 134 18.91 -0.92 4.04
CA ASP A 134 20.18 -0.53 4.61
C ASP A 134 20.65 -1.51 5.69
N ILE A 135 19.75 -1.92 6.60
CA ILE A 135 20.05 -2.91 7.64
C ILE A 135 20.49 -4.25 7.04
N LEU A 136 19.79 -4.73 6.01
CA LEU A 136 20.16 -5.98 5.34
C LEU A 136 21.44 -5.85 4.49
N SER A 137 21.72 -4.66 3.97
CA SER A 137 22.89 -4.37 3.13
C SER A 137 24.16 -4.05 3.92
N ASP A 138 24.06 -3.56 5.15
CA ASP A 138 25.22 -3.16 5.96
C ASP A 138 26.01 -4.39 6.44
N ARG A 139 27.29 -4.46 6.05
CA ARG A 139 28.25 -5.50 6.47
C ARG A 139 28.67 -5.35 7.94
N GLY A 140 28.62 -4.14 8.48
CA GLY A 140 28.93 -3.84 9.87
C GLY A 140 27.88 -4.40 10.84
N ILE A 141 26.68 -4.73 10.35
CA ILE A 141 25.67 -5.45 11.12
C ILE A 141 25.86 -6.95 10.84
N THR A 142 26.31 -7.70 11.85
CA THR A 142 26.41 -9.16 11.76
C THR A 142 25.05 -9.79 11.51
N TRP A 143 25.02 -10.93 10.83
CA TRP A 143 23.78 -11.57 10.38
C TRP A 143 22.76 -11.75 11.52
N ASP A 144 23.22 -12.31 12.64
CA ASP A 144 22.42 -12.57 13.85
C ASP A 144 21.80 -11.30 14.47
N ARG A 145 22.33 -10.11 14.14
CA ARG A 145 21.85 -8.82 14.65
C ARG A 145 20.89 -8.12 13.69
N LYS A 146 20.78 -8.54 12.42
CA LYS A 146 19.90 -7.88 11.43
C LYS A 146 18.43 -7.92 11.84
N GLY A 147 17.96 -9.01 12.45
CA GLY A 147 16.60 -9.12 12.97
C GLY A 147 16.30 -8.09 14.07
N GLU A 148 17.19 -7.95 15.06
CA GLU A 148 17.01 -6.96 16.12
C GLU A 148 17.04 -5.52 15.57
N ARG A 149 17.94 -5.23 14.62
CA ARG A 149 18.03 -3.91 13.98
C ARG A 149 16.75 -3.58 13.20
N THR A 150 16.20 -4.56 12.50
CA THR A 150 14.93 -4.43 11.78
C THR A 150 13.77 -4.17 12.74
N ALA A 151 13.71 -4.87 13.87
CA ALA A 151 12.70 -4.62 14.91
C ALA A 151 12.81 -3.20 15.51
N GLN A 152 14.04 -2.68 15.70
CA GLN A 152 14.26 -1.30 16.14
C GLN A 152 13.78 -0.27 15.11
N ALA A 153 13.92 -0.55 13.81
CA ALA A 153 13.41 0.32 12.75
C ALA A 153 11.88 0.34 12.75
N VAL A 154 11.22 -0.81 12.88
CA VAL A 154 9.75 -0.90 13.02
C VAL A 154 9.25 -0.11 14.23
N ASP A 155 9.85 -0.31 15.40
CA ASP A 155 9.46 0.42 16.62
C ASP A 155 9.62 1.95 16.45
N TYR A 156 10.71 2.40 15.85
CA TYR A 156 10.89 3.81 15.52
C TYR A 156 9.83 4.32 14.53
N TYR A 157 9.57 3.57 13.46
CA TYR A 157 8.57 3.89 12.45
C TYR A 157 7.18 4.10 13.06
N LEU A 158 6.75 3.21 13.96
CA LEU A 158 5.44 3.27 14.59
C LEU A 158 5.32 4.40 15.62
N ARG A 159 6.39 4.70 16.36
CA ARG A 159 6.36 5.71 17.44
C ARG A 159 6.45 7.15 16.96
N MET A 160 7.09 7.40 15.82
CA MET A 160 7.48 8.76 15.45
C MET A 160 6.49 9.47 14.53
N ASN A 161 5.47 8.78 14.01
CA ASN A 161 4.51 9.36 13.10
C ASN A 161 3.13 8.74 13.23
N GLU A 162 2.11 9.57 13.42
CA GLU A 162 0.71 9.14 13.55
C GLU A 162 0.13 8.53 12.25
N VAL A 163 0.72 8.81 11.09
CA VAL A 163 0.29 8.21 9.82
C VAL A 163 1.07 6.94 9.45
N ALA A 164 1.82 6.36 10.38
CA ALA A 164 2.42 5.04 10.20
C ALA A 164 1.37 4.01 9.78
N ARG A 165 1.70 3.18 8.79
CA ARG A 165 0.87 2.07 8.31
C ARG A 165 0.84 0.96 9.35
N SER A 166 -0.25 0.22 9.35
CA SER A 166 -0.43 -0.88 10.28
C SER A 166 0.57 -2.03 10.05
N VAL A 167 0.91 -2.71 11.14
CA VAL A 167 1.63 -4.00 11.13
C VAL A 167 0.69 -5.20 11.00
N ALA A 168 -0.62 -4.98 11.03
CA ALA A 168 -1.60 -6.02 10.74
C ALA A 168 -1.54 -6.41 9.26
N PRO A 169 -1.77 -7.69 8.91
CA PRO A 169 -1.80 -8.14 7.52
C PRO A 169 -2.79 -7.33 6.69
N LEU A 170 -2.49 -7.20 5.39
CA LEU A 170 -3.33 -6.48 4.43
C LEU A 170 -4.80 -6.98 4.44
N ASP A 171 -5.01 -8.26 4.75
CA ASP A 171 -6.33 -8.85 4.96
C ASP A 171 -7.19 -8.01 5.92
N ILE A 172 -6.62 -7.51 7.02
CA ILE A 172 -7.35 -6.74 8.05
C ILE A 172 -7.52 -5.28 7.62
N THR A 173 -6.46 -4.65 7.14
CA THR A 173 -6.48 -3.21 6.80
C THR A 173 -7.36 -2.91 5.59
N MET A 174 -7.45 -3.82 4.62
CA MET A 174 -8.40 -3.68 3.49
C MET A 174 -9.86 -3.71 3.96
N ARG A 175 -10.17 -4.56 4.95
CA ARG A 175 -11.50 -4.61 5.57
C ARG A 175 -11.82 -3.34 6.34
N ARG A 176 -10.83 -2.76 7.04
CA ARG A 176 -10.96 -1.43 7.68
C ARG A 176 -11.17 -0.33 6.64
N ALA A 177 -10.44 -0.38 5.53
CA ALA A 177 -10.53 0.60 4.46
C ALA A 177 -11.87 0.53 3.72
N ALA A 178 -12.47 -0.66 3.60
CA ALA A 178 -13.81 -0.90 3.05
C ALA A 178 -14.07 -0.16 1.72
N VAL A 179 -13.13 -0.31 0.79
CA VAL A 179 -13.12 0.45 -0.46
C VAL A 179 -13.94 -0.19 -1.58
N MET A 180 -14.30 -1.49 -1.48
CA MET A 180 -14.89 -2.24 -2.60
C MET A 180 -16.26 -1.72 -3.06
N MET A 181 -17.01 -1.07 -2.17
CA MET A 181 -18.30 -0.46 -2.50
C MET A 181 -18.23 1.03 -2.82
N LYS A 182 -17.01 1.57 -2.92
CA LYS A 182 -16.79 2.95 -3.33
C LYS A 182 -16.91 3.07 -4.84
N PRO A 183 -17.43 4.20 -5.35
CA PRO A 183 -17.64 4.38 -6.79
C PRO A 183 -16.33 4.51 -7.58
N TYR A 184 -15.18 4.63 -6.91
CA TYR A 184 -13.87 4.67 -7.56
C TYR A 184 -13.21 3.30 -7.67
N PHE A 185 -13.69 2.27 -6.98
CA PHE A 185 -12.95 1.02 -6.83
C PHE A 185 -12.72 0.34 -8.19
N GLY A 186 -11.45 0.17 -8.57
CA GLY A 186 -11.02 -0.42 -9.84
C GLY A 186 -10.89 0.56 -11.00
N TYR A 187 -11.20 1.85 -10.84
CA TYR A 187 -11.10 2.84 -11.93
C TYR A 187 -9.69 2.89 -12.53
N TYR A 188 -8.66 2.99 -11.69
CA TYR A 188 -7.29 3.08 -12.14
C TYR A 188 -6.89 1.82 -12.93
N ARG A 189 -7.23 0.66 -12.38
CA ARG A 189 -6.93 -0.64 -13.00
C ARG A 189 -7.60 -0.80 -14.36
N ASN A 190 -8.83 -0.34 -14.50
CA ASN A 190 -9.63 -0.49 -15.72
C ASN A 190 -9.17 0.47 -16.84
N TYR A 191 -8.88 1.73 -16.48
CA TYR A 191 -8.63 2.79 -17.46
C TYR A 191 -7.14 3.10 -17.68
N TYR A 192 -6.26 2.69 -16.78
CA TYR A 192 -4.81 2.86 -16.91
C TYR A 192 -4.08 1.50 -16.73
N PRO A 193 -4.43 0.48 -17.55
CA PRO A 193 -3.92 -0.88 -17.36
C PRO A 193 -2.40 -1.00 -17.48
N ARG A 194 -1.73 -0.19 -18.31
CA ARG A 194 -0.27 -0.27 -18.49
C ARG A 194 0.43 0.25 -17.24
N SER A 195 0.02 1.42 -16.76
CA SER A 195 0.52 1.99 -15.52
C SER A 195 0.20 1.07 -14.33
N ALA A 196 -1.01 0.52 -14.24
CA ALA A 196 -1.39 -0.41 -13.18
C ALA A 196 -0.49 -1.66 -13.16
N ARG A 197 -0.18 -2.22 -14.33
CA ARG A 197 0.77 -3.33 -14.47
C ARG A 197 2.21 -2.92 -14.12
N PHE A 198 2.62 -1.70 -14.42
CA PHE A 198 3.92 -1.17 -13.99
C PHE A 198 4.01 -1.03 -12.46
N ALA A 199 2.95 -0.60 -11.76
CA ALA A 199 2.92 -0.65 -10.30
C ALA A 199 3.21 -2.06 -9.78
N PHE A 200 2.62 -3.08 -10.41
CA PHE A 200 2.86 -4.46 -9.98
C PHE A 200 4.28 -4.95 -10.23
N VAL A 201 5.04 -4.34 -11.16
CA VAL A 201 6.49 -4.57 -11.29
C VAL A 201 7.22 -4.08 -10.04
N ALA A 202 6.89 -2.90 -9.52
CA ALA A 202 7.47 -2.41 -8.27
C ALA A 202 7.11 -3.34 -7.10
N HIS A 203 5.84 -3.76 -7.04
CA HIS A 203 5.35 -4.67 -5.99
C HIS A 203 5.96 -6.08 -6.10
N TRP A 204 6.48 -6.46 -7.26
CA TRP A 204 7.32 -7.64 -7.41
C TRP A 204 8.76 -7.37 -6.96
N TRP A 205 9.40 -6.32 -7.49
CA TRP A 205 10.83 -6.07 -7.34
C TRP A 205 11.24 -5.85 -5.89
N HIS A 206 10.49 -5.03 -5.15
CA HIS A 206 10.85 -4.70 -3.79
C HIS A 206 10.94 -5.93 -2.87
N PRO A 207 9.91 -6.82 -2.79
CA PRO A 207 10.01 -8.09 -2.08
C PRO A 207 11.15 -8.99 -2.53
N VAL A 208 11.34 -9.21 -3.84
CA VAL A 208 12.37 -10.15 -4.29
C VAL A 208 13.79 -9.69 -3.97
N ILE A 209 14.03 -8.37 -3.85
CA ILE A 209 15.32 -7.84 -3.37
C ILE A 209 15.55 -8.17 -1.89
N TYR A 210 14.52 -8.05 -1.04
CA TYR A 210 14.61 -8.51 0.36
C TYR A 210 14.93 -10.01 0.40
N GLU A 211 14.20 -10.79 -0.39
CA GLU A 211 14.38 -12.24 -0.42
C GLU A 211 15.79 -12.63 -0.90
N ALA A 212 16.32 -11.93 -1.91
CA ALA A 212 17.67 -12.13 -2.41
C ALA A 212 18.73 -11.85 -1.34
N MET A 213 18.55 -10.77 -0.56
CA MET A 213 19.42 -10.50 0.58
C MET A 213 19.28 -11.54 1.68
N MET A 214 18.07 -12.07 1.89
CA MET A 214 17.78 -13.09 2.89
C MET A 214 18.40 -14.44 2.57
N ILE A 215 18.55 -14.82 1.30
CA ILE A 215 19.16 -16.10 0.91
C ILE A 215 20.67 -16.00 0.65
N ALA A 216 21.18 -14.84 0.28
CA ALA A 216 22.59 -14.66 -0.05
C ALA A 216 23.49 -14.32 1.15
N GLY A 217 22.90 -14.02 2.31
CA GLY A 217 23.65 -13.66 3.50
C GLY A 217 24.25 -12.25 3.43
N ASN A 218 25.27 -11.99 4.24
CA ASN A 218 25.91 -10.69 4.42
C ASN A 218 27.18 -10.51 3.57
N GLY A 219 27.68 -11.56 2.91
CA GLY A 219 28.90 -11.56 2.10
C GLY A 219 28.77 -11.03 0.67
N ASP A 220 29.84 -11.14 -0.13
CA ASP A 220 29.88 -10.66 -1.53
C ASP A 220 28.78 -11.27 -2.41
N GLU A 221 28.32 -12.48 -2.07
CA GLU A 221 27.25 -13.16 -2.77
C GLU A 221 25.96 -12.33 -2.85
N GLN A 222 25.65 -11.57 -1.79
CA GLN A 222 24.48 -10.69 -1.78
C GLN A 222 24.45 -9.76 -2.99
N GLN A 223 25.61 -9.22 -3.38
CA GLN A 223 25.69 -8.33 -4.54
C GLN A 223 25.55 -9.07 -5.87
N ARG A 224 26.04 -10.32 -5.95
CA ARG A 224 25.82 -11.18 -7.11
C ARG A 224 24.33 -11.47 -7.29
N LEU A 225 23.65 -11.87 -6.21
CA LEU A 225 22.25 -12.27 -6.29
C LEU A 225 21.31 -11.10 -6.60
N VAL A 226 21.53 -9.94 -5.96
CA VAL A 226 20.78 -8.72 -6.28
C VAL A 226 20.90 -8.35 -7.77
N LYS A 227 22.09 -8.47 -8.36
CA LYS A 227 22.28 -8.25 -9.81
C LYS A 227 21.55 -9.28 -10.68
N GLU A 228 21.45 -10.53 -10.23
CA GLU A 228 20.69 -11.56 -10.95
C GLU A 228 19.19 -11.29 -10.93
N VAL A 229 18.66 -10.80 -9.81
CA VAL A 229 17.27 -10.35 -9.69
C VAL A 229 17.01 -9.15 -10.61
N ASP A 230 17.90 -8.16 -10.62
CA ASP A 230 17.79 -7.00 -11.53
C ASP A 230 17.84 -7.44 -13.01
N ARG A 231 18.57 -8.51 -13.34
CA ARG A 231 18.51 -9.08 -14.69
C ARG A 231 17.14 -9.69 -14.98
N THR A 232 16.55 -10.44 -14.05
CA THR A 232 15.18 -10.98 -14.18
C THR A 232 14.15 -9.86 -14.35
N LEU A 233 14.29 -8.74 -13.63
CA LEU A 233 13.47 -7.54 -13.83
C LEU A 233 13.48 -7.10 -15.30
N LEU A 234 14.67 -6.93 -15.86
CA LEU A 234 14.87 -6.36 -17.20
C LEU A 234 14.47 -7.33 -18.32
N GLU A 235 14.80 -8.62 -18.18
CA GLU A 235 14.61 -9.62 -19.23
C GLU A 235 13.20 -10.21 -19.25
N GLN A 236 12.53 -10.29 -18.09
CA GLN A 236 11.28 -11.03 -17.94
C GLN A 236 10.14 -10.17 -17.38
N VAL A 237 10.33 -9.53 -16.23
CA VAL A 237 9.22 -8.89 -15.52
C VAL A 237 8.73 -7.63 -16.23
N LEU A 238 9.65 -6.81 -16.76
CA LEU A 238 9.24 -5.65 -17.55
C LEU A 238 8.59 -6.05 -18.87
N SER A 239 8.93 -7.19 -19.47
CA SER A 239 8.33 -7.62 -20.74
C SER A 239 6.92 -8.19 -20.57
N ASP A 240 6.67 -8.91 -19.47
CA ASP A 240 5.35 -9.41 -19.09
C ASP A 240 5.04 -9.14 -17.61
N PRO A 241 4.65 -7.91 -17.24
CA PRO A 241 4.42 -7.55 -15.83
C PRO A 241 3.32 -8.38 -15.16
N PRO A 242 3.32 -8.52 -13.83
CA PRO A 242 2.23 -9.20 -13.14
C PRO A 242 0.87 -8.57 -13.47
N ARG A 243 -0.19 -9.38 -13.43
CA ARG A 243 -1.58 -8.90 -13.62
C ARG A 243 -2.26 -8.53 -12.30
N ARG A 244 -1.62 -8.76 -11.17
CA ARG A 244 -2.11 -8.40 -9.84
C ARG A 244 -0.98 -7.90 -8.96
N MET A 245 -1.34 -7.28 -7.85
CA MET A 245 -0.38 -7.07 -6.77
C MET A 245 0.02 -8.42 -6.18
N LEU A 246 1.33 -8.68 -6.16
CA LEU A 246 1.94 -9.79 -5.46
C LEU A 246 2.23 -9.34 -4.03
N LEU A 247 1.84 -10.13 -3.03
CA LEU A 247 2.05 -9.79 -1.63
C LEU A 247 3.43 -10.20 -1.17
N SER A 248 3.94 -9.48 -0.16
CA SER A 248 5.23 -9.74 0.48
C SER A 248 5.38 -11.20 0.93
N ARG A 249 4.32 -11.82 1.46
CA ARG A 249 4.34 -13.22 1.91
C ARG A 249 4.45 -14.25 0.78
N GLU A 250 4.15 -13.86 -0.46
CA GLU A 250 4.30 -14.69 -1.66
C GLU A 250 5.74 -14.60 -2.20
N LEU A 251 6.35 -13.41 -2.16
CA LEU A 251 7.62 -13.13 -2.85
C LEU A 251 8.86 -13.06 -1.94
N MET A 252 8.67 -12.73 -0.65
CA MET A 252 9.73 -12.65 0.34
C MET A 252 9.44 -13.46 1.60
N PRO A 253 9.17 -14.77 1.48
CA PRO A 253 8.75 -15.62 2.60
C PRO A 253 9.75 -15.62 3.76
N ARG A 254 11.06 -15.52 3.49
CA ARG A 254 12.09 -15.55 4.55
C ARG A 254 12.15 -14.21 5.27
N TYR A 255 12.05 -13.10 4.54
CA TYR A 255 11.97 -11.77 5.17
C TYR A 255 10.67 -11.57 5.95
N ALA A 256 9.53 -12.01 5.41
CA ALA A 256 8.23 -11.94 6.10
C ALA A 256 8.23 -12.73 7.42
N ARG A 257 9.03 -13.79 7.54
CA ARG A 257 9.26 -14.52 8.80
C ARG A 257 10.19 -13.78 9.77
N LEU A 258 11.20 -13.08 9.24
CA LEU A 258 12.14 -12.26 10.01
C LEU A 258 11.42 -11.07 10.68
N SER A 259 10.69 -10.29 9.88
CA SER A 259 9.98 -9.08 10.31
C SER A 259 8.59 -9.02 9.65
N PRO A 260 7.62 -9.80 10.16
CA PRO A 260 6.25 -9.80 9.64
C PRO A 260 5.60 -8.42 9.72
N GLU A 261 5.92 -7.65 10.75
CA GLU A 261 5.48 -6.26 10.91
C GLU A 261 5.92 -5.40 9.73
N SER A 262 7.20 -5.49 9.34
CA SER A 262 7.73 -4.73 8.20
C SER A 262 7.16 -5.19 6.86
N ALA A 263 6.94 -6.50 6.69
CA ALA A 263 6.32 -7.05 5.47
C ALA A 263 4.86 -6.59 5.33
N ASN A 264 4.10 -6.58 6.43
CA ASN A 264 2.73 -6.07 6.41
C ASN A 264 2.67 -4.56 6.17
N ILE A 265 3.57 -3.77 6.77
CA ILE A 265 3.71 -2.34 6.48
C ILE A 265 3.93 -2.10 4.97
N PHE A 266 4.75 -2.94 4.34
CA PHE A 266 5.01 -2.90 2.90
C PHE A 266 3.74 -3.15 2.09
N ASP A 267 3.03 -4.26 2.34
CA ASP A 267 1.79 -4.57 1.62
C ASP A 267 0.72 -3.49 1.83
N ASN A 268 0.62 -2.94 3.04
CA ASN A 268 -0.30 -1.86 3.39
C ASN A 268 -0.01 -0.55 2.64
N LEU A 269 1.26 -0.19 2.45
CA LEU A 269 1.65 0.97 1.65
C LEU A 269 1.34 0.77 0.17
N HIS A 270 1.72 -0.37 -0.39
CA HIS A 270 1.56 -0.62 -1.83
C HIS A 270 0.08 -0.70 -2.23
N MET A 271 -0.77 -1.19 -1.32
CA MET A 271 -2.20 -1.08 -1.50
C MET A 271 -2.72 0.35 -1.35
N LEU A 272 -2.17 1.15 -0.43
CA LEU A 272 -2.53 2.58 -0.31
C LEU A 272 -2.28 3.31 -1.63
N HIS A 273 -1.16 3.06 -2.32
CA HIS A 273 -0.93 3.62 -3.66
C HIS A 273 -2.06 3.27 -4.63
N GLY A 274 -2.43 1.99 -4.73
CA GLY A 274 -3.53 1.54 -5.58
C GLY A 274 -4.85 2.26 -5.29
N ILE A 275 -5.21 2.41 -4.01
CA ILE A 275 -6.43 3.10 -3.60
C ILE A 275 -6.36 4.60 -3.92
N VAL A 276 -5.21 5.24 -3.71
CA VAL A 276 -4.99 6.65 -4.05
C VAL A 276 -5.16 6.84 -5.55
N TYR A 277 -4.61 5.95 -6.39
CA TYR A 277 -4.78 6.03 -7.84
C TYR A 277 -6.25 5.94 -8.26
N ASP A 278 -7.01 4.99 -7.70
CA ASP A 278 -8.43 4.88 -7.99
C ASP A 278 -9.19 6.18 -7.65
N ILE A 279 -8.93 6.76 -6.46
CA ILE A 279 -9.60 8.00 -6.02
C ILE A 279 -9.24 9.19 -6.93
N LEU A 280 -7.97 9.31 -7.33
CA LEU A 280 -7.52 10.42 -8.19
C LEU A 280 -8.05 10.27 -9.62
N ALA A 281 -8.11 9.05 -10.15
CA ALA A 281 -8.67 8.75 -11.47
C ALA A 281 -10.21 8.96 -11.55
N TYR A 282 -10.91 8.90 -10.42
CA TYR A 282 -12.37 9.06 -10.39
C TYR A 282 -12.80 10.53 -10.50
N GLU A 283 -13.52 10.88 -11.57
CA GLU A 283 -13.96 12.26 -11.83
C GLU A 283 -15.27 12.66 -11.15
N GLY A 284 -15.98 11.72 -10.52
CA GLY A 284 -17.28 11.98 -9.91
C GLY A 284 -17.24 12.79 -8.61
N TRP A 285 -16.05 13.14 -8.11
CA TRP A 285 -15.85 13.88 -6.86
C TRP A 285 -15.02 15.14 -7.04
N THR A 286 -15.34 16.18 -6.26
CA THR A 286 -14.51 17.38 -6.14
C THR A 286 -13.19 17.07 -5.43
N GLU A 287 -12.23 17.99 -5.54
CA GLU A 287 -10.94 17.88 -4.83
C GLU A 287 -11.11 17.73 -3.31
N ASP A 288 -12.03 18.47 -2.70
CA ASP A 288 -12.31 18.36 -1.26
C ASP A 288 -12.91 17.00 -0.89
N GLN A 289 -13.77 16.44 -1.76
CA GLN A 289 -14.32 15.09 -1.57
C GLN A 289 -13.24 14.01 -1.73
N LYS A 290 -12.37 14.13 -2.74
CA LYS A 290 -11.19 13.26 -2.89
C LYS A 290 -10.28 13.35 -1.68
N ARG A 291 -9.93 14.55 -1.21
CA ARG A 291 -9.13 14.78 0.00
C ARG A 291 -9.76 14.11 1.23
N ALA A 292 -11.06 14.29 1.44
CA ALA A 292 -11.77 13.68 2.56
C ALA A 292 -11.68 12.14 2.52
N GLU A 293 -11.86 11.54 1.34
CA GLU A 293 -11.72 10.09 1.18
C GLU A 293 -10.27 9.62 1.38
N LEU A 294 -9.30 10.30 0.78
CA LEU A 294 -7.88 9.99 0.94
C LEU A 294 -7.49 9.96 2.43
N TYR A 295 -7.94 10.95 3.21
CA TYR A 295 -7.64 11.03 4.63
C TYR A 295 -8.35 9.95 5.46
N ARG A 296 -9.56 9.57 5.06
CA ARG A 296 -10.25 8.43 5.64
C ARG A 296 -9.49 7.13 5.40
N VAL A 297 -9.03 6.86 4.17
CA VAL A 297 -8.24 5.66 3.83
C VAL A 297 -6.90 5.66 4.57
N VAL A 298 -6.20 6.81 4.62
CA VAL A 298 -4.96 6.97 5.39
C VAL A 298 -5.19 6.56 6.84
N ASN A 299 -6.27 6.99 7.48
CA ASN A 299 -6.61 6.60 8.85
C ASN A 299 -7.04 5.13 8.98
N ALA A 300 -7.80 4.61 8.03
CA ALA A 300 -8.30 3.23 8.10
C ALA A 300 -7.16 2.19 7.99
N MET A 301 -6.11 2.52 7.24
CA MET A 301 -4.93 1.68 7.03
C MET A 301 -3.74 2.04 7.94
N SER A 302 -3.89 3.04 8.82
CA SER A 302 -2.84 3.37 9.79
C SER A 302 -2.75 2.32 10.89
N TYR A 303 -1.61 2.32 11.58
CA TYR A 303 -1.40 1.52 12.77
C TYR A 303 -2.47 1.82 13.84
N GLN A 304 -3.00 0.75 14.42
CA GLN A 304 -3.87 0.78 15.58
C GLN A 304 -3.21 -0.02 16.71
N GLN A 305 -3.32 0.47 17.93
CA GLN A 305 -2.77 -0.19 19.10
C GLN A 305 -3.27 -1.65 19.18
N GLY A 306 -2.35 -2.60 19.29
CA GLY A 306 -2.65 -4.03 19.39
C GLY A 306 -2.66 -4.76 18.05
N ASP A 307 -2.36 -4.08 16.93
CA ASP A 307 -2.21 -4.72 15.62
C ASP A 307 -1.08 -5.77 15.57
N GLU A 308 -0.09 -5.67 16.46
CA GLU A 308 1.04 -6.60 16.59
C GLU A 308 0.58 -8.05 16.80
N ARG A 309 -0.56 -8.26 17.47
CA ARG A 309 -1.11 -9.60 17.71
C ARG A 309 -1.49 -10.33 16.42
N TYR A 310 -1.71 -9.58 15.34
CA TYR A 310 -2.09 -10.11 14.04
C TYR A 310 -0.91 -10.22 13.09
N ALA A 311 0.23 -9.60 13.39
CA ALA A 311 1.33 -9.44 12.44
C ALA A 311 1.77 -10.77 11.83
N ARG A 312 1.75 -11.86 12.61
CA ARG A 312 2.13 -13.22 12.21
C ARG A 312 0.99 -14.11 11.69
N LEU A 313 -0.24 -13.62 11.60
CA LEU A 313 -1.40 -14.42 11.19
C LEU A 313 -1.61 -14.36 9.67
N PHE A 314 -0.72 -15.03 8.94
CA PHE A 314 -0.79 -15.15 7.49
C PHE A 314 -0.23 -16.51 7.01
N SER A 315 -0.50 -16.88 5.76
CA SER A 315 0.04 -18.08 5.10
C SER A 315 1.32 -17.77 4.31
N LEU A 316 2.17 -18.78 4.13
CA LEU A 316 3.33 -18.72 3.24
C LEU A 316 3.10 -19.67 2.06
N PRO A 317 2.43 -19.23 0.98
CA PRO A 317 2.09 -20.13 -0.14
C PRO A 317 3.32 -20.60 -0.92
N HIS A 318 4.40 -19.82 -0.93
CA HIS A 318 5.63 -20.11 -1.67
C HIS A 318 6.86 -20.01 -0.75
N PRO A 319 7.02 -20.89 0.27
CA PRO A 319 8.06 -20.75 1.29
C PRO A 319 9.49 -20.89 0.72
N GLU A 320 9.63 -21.54 -0.42
CA GLU A 320 10.91 -21.77 -1.11
C GLU A 320 11.15 -20.83 -2.29
N GLN A 321 10.48 -19.67 -2.31
CA GLN A 321 10.62 -18.69 -3.39
C GLN A 321 12.08 -18.41 -3.73
N ASP A 322 12.43 -18.52 -5.02
CA ASP A 322 13.71 -18.05 -5.57
C ASP A 322 13.49 -16.68 -6.21
N PRO A 323 14.10 -15.60 -5.68
CA PRO A 323 13.89 -14.24 -6.18
C PRO A 323 14.40 -14.02 -7.61
N ARG A 324 15.17 -14.96 -8.17
CA ARG A 324 15.68 -14.90 -9.54
C ARG A 324 14.69 -15.46 -10.56
N SER A 325 13.65 -16.16 -10.11
CA SER A 325 12.64 -16.77 -10.96
C SER A 325 11.40 -15.87 -11.09
N TYR A 326 10.82 -15.86 -12.29
CA TYR A 326 9.55 -15.19 -12.57
C TYR A 326 8.54 -16.19 -13.14
N ASP A 327 7.91 -16.92 -12.23
CA ASP A 327 7.10 -18.10 -12.53
C ASP A 327 5.69 -17.74 -13.04
N GLU A 328 5.03 -18.68 -13.71
CA GLU A 328 3.68 -18.49 -14.27
C GLU A 328 2.63 -18.07 -13.24
N TRP A 329 2.72 -18.56 -12.00
CA TRP A 329 1.76 -18.22 -10.95
C TRP A 329 1.79 -16.72 -10.59
N MET A 330 2.90 -16.02 -10.85
CA MET A 330 3.05 -14.58 -10.58
C MET A 330 2.36 -13.71 -11.64
N LYS A 331 2.16 -14.25 -12.84
CA LYS A 331 1.65 -13.51 -14.01
C LYS A 331 0.13 -13.46 -14.04
N GLY A 332 -0.51 -14.44 -13.43
CA GLY A 332 -1.95 -14.68 -13.53
C GLY A 332 -2.81 -13.94 -12.52
N TYR A 333 -4.08 -14.34 -12.51
CA TYR A 333 -5.11 -13.84 -11.60
C TYR A 333 -4.98 -14.42 -10.18
N GLU A 334 -4.56 -15.68 -10.06
CA GLU A 334 -4.61 -16.40 -8.79
C GLU A 334 -3.54 -15.93 -7.80
N GLY A 335 -3.94 -15.82 -6.53
CA GLY A 335 -3.05 -15.61 -5.39
C GLY A 335 -3.60 -14.69 -4.31
N GLU A 336 -2.74 -14.30 -3.38
CA GLU A 336 -3.20 -13.80 -2.07
C GLU A 336 -3.98 -12.50 -2.14
N MET A 337 -3.60 -11.56 -3.02
CA MET A 337 -4.34 -10.31 -3.17
C MET A 337 -5.79 -10.56 -3.63
N ASN A 338 -5.98 -11.35 -4.68
CA ASN A 338 -7.31 -11.60 -5.23
C ASN A 338 -8.14 -12.48 -4.30
N ARG A 339 -7.52 -13.44 -3.59
CA ARG A 339 -8.16 -14.18 -2.49
C ARG A 339 -8.75 -13.23 -1.43
N ILE A 340 -7.98 -12.23 -0.97
CA ILE A 340 -8.47 -11.24 0.01
C ILE A 340 -9.72 -10.53 -0.53
N MET A 341 -9.68 -10.09 -1.79
CA MET A 341 -10.79 -9.34 -2.39
C MET A 341 -12.03 -10.22 -2.59
N GLU A 342 -11.88 -11.45 -3.07
CA GLU A 342 -12.99 -12.41 -3.21
C GLU A 342 -13.63 -12.71 -1.84
N GLU A 343 -12.81 -12.91 -0.81
CA GLU A 343 -13.32 -13.13 0.53
C GLU A 343 -14.05 -11.94 1.13
N MET A 344 -13.55 -10.73 0.90
CA MET A 344 -14.24 -9.52 1.31
C MET A 344 -15.59 -9.40 0.60
N MET A 345 -15.66 -9.70 -0.70
CA MET A 345 -16.93 -9.74 -1.42
C MET A 345 -17.90 -10.73 -0.77
N HIS A 346 -17.49 -11.97 -0.55
CA HIS A 346 -18.30 -12.98 0.15
C HIS A 346 -18.79 -12.51 1.53
N GLU A 347 -17.95 -11.80 2.29
CA GLU A 347 -18.30 -11.30 3.61
C GLU A 347 -19.31 -10.15 3.56
N MET A 348 -19.29 -9.32 2.52
CA MET A 348 -20.23 -8.22 2.32
C MET A 348 -21.60 -8.67 1.81
N MET A 349 -21.65 -9.74 1.00
CA MET A 349 -22.86 -10.18 0.31
C MET A 349 -24.10 -10.38 1.20
N PRO A 350 -24.02 -10.98 2.40
CA PRO A 350 -25.21 -11.17 3.24
C PRO A 350 -25.90 -9.87 3.67
N MET A 351 -25.16 -8.76 3.76
CA MET A 351 -25.74 -7.44 4.07
C MET A 351 -26.28 -6.74 2.82
N MET A 352 -25.62 -6.94 1.68
CA MET A 352 -26.01 -6.30 0.41
C MET A 352 -27.19 -7.01 -0.26
N MET A 353 -27.32 -8.32 -0.06
CA MET A 353 -28.36 -9.17 -0.65
C MET A 353 -28.95 -10.09 0.45
N PRO A 354 -29.73 -9.55 1.42
CA PRO A 354 -30.23 -10.31 2.56
C PRO A 354 -31.21 -11.43 2.17
N LYS A 355 -31.82 -11.34 0.98
CA LYS A 355 -32.70 -12.37 0.42
C LYS A 355 -31.93 -13.49 -0.31
N GLY A 356 -30.60 -13.40 -0.35
CA GLY A 356 -29.74 -14.25 -1.16
C GLY A 356 -29.77 -13.86 -2.64
N MET A 357 -29.03 -14.64 -3.43
CA MET A 357 -29.01 -14.58 -4.89
C MET A 357 -29.34 -15.97 -5.44
N ASP A 358 -29.93 -16.02 -6.63
CA ASP A 358 -29.94 -17.28 -7.37
C ASP A 358 -28.57 -17.58 -7.97
N LYS A 359 -28.39 -18.81 -8.45
CA LYS A 359 -27.11 -19.28 -8.97
C LYS A 359 -26.65 -18.52 -10.22
N ASP A 360 -27.56 -18.11 -11.09
CA ASP A 360 -27.19 -17.38 -12.32
C ASP A 360 -26.64 -15.99 -11.99
N MET A 361 -27.30 -15.29 -11.07
CA MET A 361 -26.86 -14.00 -10.58
C MET A 361 -25.51 -14.10 -9.86
N GLU A 362 -25.32 -15.13 -9.01
CA GLU A 362 -24.05 -15.39 -8.34
C GLU A 362 -22.92 -15.65 -9.35
N ASP A 363 -23.15 -16.52 -10.34
CA ASP A 363 -22.16 -16.85 -11.38
C ASP A 363 -21.78 -15.59 -12.20
N ARG A 364 -22.76 -14.73 -12.54
CA ARG A 364 -22.53 -13.47 -13.25
C ARG A 364 -21.80 -12.43 -12.40
N LEU A 365 -22.11 -12.34 -11.10
CA LEU A 365 -21.41 -11.47 -10.15
C LEU A 365 -19.94 -11.84 -10.08
N TRP A 366 -19.62 -13.13 -9.90
CA TRP A 366 -18.24 -13.57 -9.80
C TRP A 366 -17.47 -13.42 -11.10
N ALA A 367 -18.12 -13.60 -12.25
CA ALA A 367 -17.53 -13.29 -13.55
C ALA A 367 -17.13 -11.81 -13.64
N GLN A 368 -18.06 -10.88 -13.34
CA GLN A 368 -17.76 -9.44 -13.35
C GLN A 368 -16.69 -9.08 -12.31
N PHE A 369 -16.76 -9.65 -11.12
CA PHE A 369 -15.80 -9.39 -10.05
C PHE A 369 -14.36 -9.76 -10.45
N ARG A 370 -14.18 -10.91 -11.11
CA ARG A 370 -12.86 -11.36 -11.59
C ARG A 370 -12.31 -10.46 -12.70
N MET A 371 -13.18 -10.01 -13.61
CA MET A 371 -12.79 -9.03 -14.64
C MET A 371 -12.36 -7.70 -14.01
N LYS A 372 -13.12 -7.18 -13.03
CA LYS A 372 -12.77 -5.95 -12.27
C LYS A 372 -11.47 -6.03 -11.46
N LEU A 373 -10.99 -7.25 -11.19
CA LEU A 373 -9.72 -7.49 -10.52
C LEU A 373 -8.55 -7.68 -11.49
N SER A 374 -8.82 -7.72 -12.80
CA SER A 374 -7.82 -7.78 -13.87
C SER A 374 -7.51 -6.38 -14.42
N PRO A 375 -6.28 -6.11 -14.90
CA PRO A 375 -5.94 -4.82 -15.51
C PRO A 375 -6.56 -4.65 -16.88
N GLY A 376 -7.30 -3.55 -17.05
CA GLY A 376 -8.00 -3.21 -18.29
C GLY A 376 -9.47 -3.62 -18.24
N LEU A 377 -10.25 -3.12 -19.21
CA LEU A 377 -11.61 -3.60 -19.43
C LEU A 377 -11.57 -4.90 -20.24
N GLU A 378 -12.02 -6.00 -19.63
CA GLU A 378 -12.07 -7.31 -20.28
C GLU A 378 -13.31 -7.47 -21.18
N GLU A 379 -13.27 -8.43 -22.11
CA GLU A 379 -14.42 -8.72 -22.98
C GLU A 379 -15.63 -9.19 -22.15
N GLY A 380 -16.76 -8.49 -22.29
CA GLY A 380 -17.97 -8.77 -21.53
C GLY A 380 -18.01 -8.13 -20.13
N GLU A 381 -16.98 -7.37 -19.76
CA GLU A 381 -16.99 -6.56 -18.54
C GLU A 381 -17.97 -5.38 -18.67
N ILE A 382 -18.75 -5.12 -17.61
CA ILE A 382 -19.57 -3.92 -17.49
C ILE A 382 -18.63 -2.72 -17.23
N PRO A 383 -18.60 -1.66 -18.07
CA PRO A 383 -17.71 -0.52 -17.87
C PRO A 383 -17.92 0.21 -16.53
N GLY A 384 -16.90 0.93 -16.06
CA GLY A 384 -16.96 1.70 -14.81
C GLY A 384 -16.28 0.98 -13.64
N SER A 385 -16.69 1.30 -12.41
CA SER A 385 -16.20 0.66 -11.18
C SER A 385 -16.82 -0.72 -10.94
N LEU A 386 -16.34 -1.41 -9.91
CA LEU A 386 -17.05 -2.57 -9.36
C LEU A 386 -18.46 -2.19 -8.88
N HIS A 387 -18.61 -1.05 -8.22
CA HIS A 387 -19.91 -0.57 -7.74
C HIS A 387 -20.93 -0.46 -8.88
N ASP A 388 -20.53 0.09 -10.02
CA ASP A 388 -21.41 0.25 -11.19
C ASP A 388 -21.86 -1.10 -11.76
N ALA A 389 -20.92 -2.06 -11.86
CA ALA A 389 -21.23 -3.42 -12.28
C ALA A 389 -22.22 -4.11 -11.33
N LEU A 390 -22.04 -3.97 -10.01
CA LEU A 390 -22.93 -4.56 -9.02
C LEU A 390 -24.32 -3.93 -9.05
N MET A 391 -24.43 -2.60 -9.17
CA MET A 391 -25.73 -1.92 -9.30
C MET A 391 -26.49 -2.35 -10.55
N GLN A 392 -25.78 -2.64 -11.65
CA GLN A 392 -26.39 -3.13 -12.88
C GLN A 392 -26.83 -4.60 -12.77
N LEU A 393 -26.03 -5.45 -12.13
CA LEU A 393 -26.36 -6.88 -11.96
C LEU A 393 -27.42 -7.12 -10.89
N MET A 394 -27.42 -6.32 -9.83
CA MET A 394 -28.23 -6.48 -8.63
C MET A 394 -28.94 -5.15 -8.31
N PRO A 395 -29.98 -4.77 -9.06
CA PRO A 395 -30.66 -3.49 -8.85
C PRO A 395 -31.34 -3.37 -7.48
N ASP A 396 -31.64 -4.51 -6.84
CA ASP A 396 -32.23 -4.58 -5.49
C ASP A 396 -31.17 -4.63 -4.37
N MET A 397 -29.88 -4.44 -4.70
CA MET A 397 -28.79 -4.45 -3.74
C MET A 397 -28.94 -3.35 -2.69
N GLU A 398 -28.87 -3.73 -1.42
CA GLU A 398 -28.92 -2.79 -0.30
C GLU A 398 -27.55 -2.14 -0.07
N MET A 399 -27.53 -0.81 -0.09
CA MET A 399 -26.33 -0.02 0.19
C MET A 399 -26.39 0.55 1.61
N ALA A 400 -25.45 0.12 2.46
CA ALA A 400 -25.32 0.69 3.78
C ALA A 400 -24.93 2.18 3.73
N PRO A 401 -25.45 3.04 4.63
CA PRO A 401 -25.11 4.46 4.66
C PRO A 401 -23.60 4.71 4.73
N GLY A 402 -23.09 5.66 3.93
CA GLY A 402 -21.67 6.00 3.89
C GLY A 402 -20.80 5.08 3.03
N SER A 403 -21.32 4.00 2.45
CA SER A 403 -20.53 3.06 1.62
C SER A 403 -20.03 3.69 0.30
N ALA A 404 -20.83 4.56 -0.32
CA ALA A 404 -20.48 5.24 -1.57
C ALA A 404 -20.07 6.72 -1.39
N GLU A 405 -20.20 7.26 -0.18
CA GLU A 405 -19.98 8.69 0.09
C GLU A 405 -18.49 9.00 0.35
N PRO A 406 -17.95 10.13 -0.13
CA PRO A 406 -16.57 10.50 0.14
C PRO A 406 -16.34 10.77 1.63
N GLY A 407 -15.20 10.31 2.16
CA GLY A 407 -14.79 10.55 3.55
C GLY A 407 -15.58 9.76 4.60
N ARG A 408 -16.48 8.86 4.19
CA ARG A 408 -17.31 8.05 5.11
C ARG A 408 -17.15 6.55 4.88
N THR A 409 -17.53 5.75 5.86
CA THR A 409 -17.54 4.29 5.75
C THR A 409 -18.70 3.73 6.55
N SER A 410 -19.32 2.66 6.04
CA SER A 410 -20.28 1.89 6.82
C SER A 410 -19.56 1.07 7.89
N ALA A 411 -19.65 1.51 9.16
CA ALA A 411 -19.12 0.75 10.29
C ALA A 411 -19.73 -0.67 10.40
N PRO A 412 -21.05 -0.88 10.20
CA PRO A 412 -21.60 -2.23 10.18
C PRO A 412 -20.98 -3.14 9.11
N MET A 413 -20.67 -2.59 7.94
CA MET A 413 -20.02 -3.36 6.86
C MET A 413 -18.59 -3.75 7.24
N VAL A 414 -17.81 -2.80 7.78
CA VAL A 414 -16.45 -3.06 8.28
C VAL A 414 -16.47 -4.14 9.36
N ASP A 415 -17.37 -4.03 10.34
CA ASP A 415 -17.50 -4.99 11.43
C ASP A 415 -17.85 -6.38 10.92
N MET A 416 -18.72 -6.48 9.91
CA MET A 416 -19.10 -7.76 9.31
C MET A 416 -17.92 -8.42 8.61
N MET A 417 -17.16 -7.67 7.79
CA MET A 417 -15.97 -8.19 7.13
C MET A 417 -14.90 -8.62 8.14
N LEU A 418 -14.65 -7.80 9.17
CA LEU A 418 -13.68 -8.15 10.22
C LEU A 418 -14.09 -9.40 11.00
N LYS A 419 -15.39 -9.57 11.31
CA LYS A 419 -15.90 -10.80 11.93
C LYS A 419 -15.74 -12.02 11.01
N GLY A 420 -16.00 -11.84 9.71
CA GLY A 420 -15.77 -12.86 8.69
C GLY A 420 -14.32 -13.33 8.66
N TRP A 421 -13.38 -12.39 8.64
CA TRP A 421 -11.95 -12.67 8.75
C TRP A 421 -11.59 -13.37 10.07
N GLN A 422 -12.05 -12.86 11.21
CA GLN A 422 -11.78 -13.44 12.52
C GLN A 422 -12.24 -14.90 12.59
N LYS A 423 -13.44 -15.20 12.08
CA LYS A 423 -13.96 -16.57 12.04
C LYS A 423 -13.06 -17.52 11.25
N LYS A 424 -12.47 -17.05 10.15
CA LYS A 424 -11.59 -17.85 9.29
C LYS A 424 -10.17 -17.97 9.87
N TYR A 425 -9.63 -16.90 10.45
CA TYR A 425 -8.19 -16.75 10.63
C TYR A 425 -7.69 -16.46 12.04
N GLN A 426 -8.56 -16.14 13.00
CA GLN A 426 -8.10 -15.83 14.37
C GLN A 426 -7.37 -17.00 15.05
N ASN A 427 -7.61 -18.23 14.56
CA ASN A 427 -7.02 -19.46 15.07
C ASN A 427 -5.91 -19.99 14.15
N LEU A 428 -5.46 -19.21 13.16
CA LEU A 428 -4.27 -19.59 12.39
C LEU A 428 -3.08 -19.69 13.36
N PRO A 429 -2.24 -20.73 13.23
CA PRO A 429 -0.96 -20.73 13.92
C PRO A 429 -0.13 -19.54 13.42
N PRO A 430 0.53 -18.78 14.33
CA PRO A 430 1.39 -17.70 13.92
C PRO A 430 2.57 -18.26 13.10
N VAL A 431 2.99 -17.53 12.07
CA VAL A 431 4.14 -17.92 11.26
C VAL A 431 5.41 -17.92 12.12
N GLU A 432 6.12 -19.05 12.03
CA GLU A 432 7.37 -19.28 12.75
C GLU A 432 8.46 -18.28 12.35
N PRO A 433 9.17 -17.68 13.33
CA PRO A 433 10.29 -16.78 13.07
C PRO A 433 11.35 -17.37 12.14
N TYR A 434 12.04 -16.51 11.38
CA TYR A 434 13.20 -16.93 10.59
C TYR A 434 14.42 -17.12 11.50
N PRO A 435 15.17 -18.23 11.40
CA PRO A 435 16.36 -18.46 12.23
C PRO A 435 17.52 -17.57 11.77
N MET A 436 17.95 -16.64 12.63
CA MET A 436 19.06 -15.72 12.34
C MET A 436 20.40 -16.15 12.96
N GLN A 437 20.45 -17.29 13.66
CA GLN A 437 21.66 -17.74 14.36
C GLN A 437 22.78 -18.19 13.42
N GLN A 438 22.42 -18.58 12.20
CA GLN A 438 23.36 -18.99 11.17
C GLN A 438 23.11 -18.14 9.92
N GLU A 439 24.18 -17.56 9.38
CA GLU A 439 24.15 -16.91 8.08
C GLU A 439 23.83 -17.97 7.02
N PRO A 440 22.88 -17.71 6.10
CA PRO A 440 22.56 -18.66 5.05
C PRO A 440 23.80 -18.89 4.20
N GLU A 441 24.12 -20.15 3.97
CA GLU A 441 25.08 -20.52 2.94
C GLU A 441 24.34 -20.47 1.61
N PRO A 442 24.72 -19.58 0.68
CA PRO A 442 24.07 -19.50 -0.61
C PRO A 442 24.13 -20.87 -1.27
N SER A 443 22.97 -21.46 -1.58
CA SER A 443 22.96 -22.77 -2.21
C SER A 443 23.72 -22.69 -3.54
N ARG A 444 24.81 -23.47 -3.68
CA ARG A 444 25.49 -23.66 -4.98
C ARG A 444 24.56 -24.18 -6.08
N GLN A 445 23.39 -24.67 -5.69
CA GLN A 445 22.35 -25.20 -6.55
C GLN A 445 21.40 -24.06 -6.96
N VAL A 446 21.55 -23.56 -8.19
CA VAL A 446 20.59 -23.64 -9.32
C VAL A 446 21.33 -23.09 -10.55
N ARG A 447 22.10 -23.95 -11.22
CA ARG A 447 22.54 -23.78 -12.63
C ARG A 447 22.09 -24.94 -13.51
N ALA A 448 21.33 -25.89 -12.95
CA ALA A 448 20.81 -27.05 -13.67
C ALA A 448 19.29 -26.94 -13.69
N GLY A 449 18.78 -26.25 -14.71
CA GLY A 449 17.35 -26.05 -14.94
C GLY A 449 17.13 -25.33 -16.27
N GLY A 450 17.96 -25.64 -17.27
CA GLY A 450 17.58 -25.49 -18.66
C GLY A 450 16.78 -26.72 -19.04
N GLU A 451 15.68 -26.50 -19.78
CA GLU A 451 14.83 -27.49 -20.43
C GLU A 451 13.86 -28.28 -19.51
N SER A 452 12.62 -27.77 -19.43
CA SER A 452 11.41 -28.58 -19.52
C SER A 452 10.35 -27.85 -20.32
#